data_AF-A0A970D8U8-F1
#
_entry.id   AF-A0A970D8U8-F1
#
_cell.length_a   1.000
_cell.length_b   1.000
_cell.length_c   1.000
_cell.angle_alpha   90.00
_cell.angle_beta   90.00
_cell.angle_gamma   90.00
#
_symmetry.space_group_name_H-M   'P 1'
#
loop_
_entity.id
_entity.type
_entity.pdbx_description
1 polymer ?
#
loop_
_entity_poly.entity_id
_entity_poly.type
_entity_poly.pdbx_seq_one_letter_code
_entity_poly.pdbx_strand_id
1 'polypeptide(L)'
;RFFTDQEVADYKRVAVVGSRVVESIMGSMDPGIIGRSIKIENVPFQVIGVLKGSSTGFYYEDDIILIPITAAQLRLTGSKEVQEINVQAVSAEAMQSAQEEITSLLRKAHKLAPDQENDFEISNQEDILKAMEEATRTMTMLLGGIAAISLLVGGIGIMNIMLVSVTERTREIGIRKAVGAKESNILVQFLIEAVILSVIGGGVGILFGWGGSTLASRFLGFPAVVTLSSVVLAVTFSALIGIVFGVFPARKASALNPIESLRYE
;
A
#
# COMPACT_ATOMS: atom_id res chain seq x y z
N ARG A 1 35.19 6.83 -5.11
CA ARG A 1 34.74 7.94 -5.99
C ARG A 1 34.09 7.36 -7.24
N PHE A 2 33.36 8.17 -8.01
CA PHE A 2 32.94 7.79 -9.36
C PHE A 2 34.02 8.17 -10.40
N PHE A 3 33.97 7.59 -11.60
CA PHE A 3 34.86 7.97 -12.70
C PHE A 3 34.42 9.30 -13.33
N THR A 4 35.36 10.06 -13.89
CA THR A 4 35.10 11.39 -14.49
C THR A 4 34.88 11.30 -16.00
N ASP A 5 34.28 12.33 -16.59
CA ASP A 5 34.07 12.42 -18.04
C ASP A 5 35.38 12.30 -18.84
N GLN A 6 36.47 12.84 -18.29
CA GLN A 6 37.81 12.69 -18.89
C GLN A 6 38.28 11.23 -18.88
N GLU A 7 38.01 10.48 -17.80
CA GLU A 7 38.36 9.06 -17.73
C GLU A 7 37.53 8.21 -18.70
N VAL A 8 36.29 8.63 -18.98
CA VAL A 8 35.47 8.07 -20.05
C VAL A 8 36.06 8.41 -21.42
N ALA A 9 36.42 9.67 -21.69
CA ALA A 9 37.02 10.06 -22.97
C ALA A 9 38.38 9.37 -23.25
N ASP A 10 39.18 9.15 -22.20
CA ASP A 10 40.52 8.55 -22.30
C ASP A 10 40.52 7.01 -22.30
N TYR A 11 39.36 6.37 -22.34
CA TYR A 11 39.23 4.90 -22.31
C TYR A 11 39.93 4.27 -21.09
N LYS A 12 39.89 4.94 -19.92
CA LYS A 12 40.61 4.49 -18.72
C LYS A 12 40.04 3.17 -18.21
N ARG A 13 40.93 2.32 -17.68
CA ARG A 13 40.59 1.02 -17.09
C ARG A 13 40.32 1.19 -15.59
N VAL A 14 39.23 1.88 -15.28
CA VAL A 14 38.77 2.12 -13.91
C VAL A 14 37.42 1.45 -13.69
N ALA A 15 37.17 0.98 -12.47
CA ALA A 15 35.93 0.33 -12.08
C ALA A 15 35.40 0.86 -10.75
N VAL A 16 34.09 0.94 -10.63
CA VAL A 16 33.35 1.19 -9.39
C VAL A 16 32.52 -0.06 -9.10
N VAL A 17 32.65 -0.62 -7.91
CA VAL A 17 32.07 -1.94 -7.57
C VAL A 17 30.96 -1.80 -6.53
N GLY A 18 29.93 -2.64 -6.63
CA GLY A 18 28.89 -2.78 -5.62
C GLY A 18 29.39 -3.40 -4.32
N SER A 19 28.70 -3.15 -3.21
CA SER A 19 29.04 -3.65 -1.87
C SER A 19 29.13 -5.18 -1.81
N ARG A 20 28.21 -5.90 -2.48
CA ARG A 20 28.21 -7.37 -2.53
C ARG A 20 29.35 -7.95 -3.35
N VAL A 21 29.73 -7.28 -4.45
CA VAL A 21 30.89 -7.67 -5.25
C VAL A 21 32.16 -7.63 -4.39
N VAL A 22 32.31 -6.60 -3.55
CA VAL A 22 33.44 -6.51 -2.61
C VAL A 22 33.43 -7.67 -1.63
N GLU A 23 32.30 -7.96 -1.02
CA GLU A 23 32.15 -9.06 -0.06
C GLU A 23 32.46 -10.42 -0.69
N SER A 24 31.99 -10.67 -1.92
CA SER A 24 32.25 -11.90 -2.67
C SER A 24 33.74 -12.07 -3.02
N ILE A 25 34.42 -11.00 -3.42
CA ILE A 25 35.84 -11.04 -3.81
C ILE A 25 36.77 -11.09 -2.60
N MET A 26 36.47 -10.35 -1.54
CA MET A 26 37.37 -10.14 -0.39
C MET A 26 37.00 -10.99 0.84
N GLY A 27 35.84 -11.66 0.84
CA GLY A 27 35.30 -12.41 1.98
C GLY A 27 34.82 -11.53 3.14
N SER A 28 34.90 -10.20 2.99
CA SER A 28 34.45 -9.19 3.96
C SER A 28 34.29 -7.85 3.26
N MET A 29 33.49 -6.93 3.82
CA MET A 29 33.46 -5.53 3.39
C MET A 29 34.74 -4.82 3.81
N ASP A 30 35.82 -5.01 3.05
CA ASP A 30 37.10 -4.32 3.23
C ASP A 30 37.22 -3.13 2.24
N PRO A 31 37.28 -1.88 2.73
CA PRO A 31 37.55 -0.69 1.90
C PRO A 31 38.90 -0.76 1.15
N GLY A 32 39.81 -1.64 1.57
CA GLY A 32 41.12 -1.90 0.95
C GLY A 32 41.08 -2.48 -0.46
N ILE A 33 39.90 -2.73 -1.03
CA ILE A 33 39.75 -3.04 -2.46
C ILE A 33 40.04 -1.83 -3.36
N ILE A 34 39.88 -0.60 -2.85
CA ILE A 34 40.19 0.62 -3.61
C ILE A 34 41.69 0.66 -3.91
N GLY A 35 42.03 0.87 -5.17
CA GLY A 35 43.40 0.88 -5.68
C GLY A 35 43.88 -0.48 -6.19
N ARG A 36 43.19 -1.58 -5.86
CA ARG A 36 43.51 -2.92 -6.40
C ARG A 36 42.98 -3.07 -7.82
N SER A 37 43.55 -4.03 -8.56
CA SER A 37 43.05 -4.40 -9.88
C SER A 37 42.19 -5.66 -9.82
N ILE A 38 40.99 -5.57 -10.40
CA ILE A 38 40.10 -6.70 -10.65
C ILE A 38 40.15 -7.06 -12.14
N LYS A 39 39.94 -8.33 -12.46
CA LYS A 39 39.85 -8.79 -13.86
C LYS A 39 38.38 -8.94 -14.25
N ILE A 40 38.01 -8.31 -15.37
CA ILE A 40 36.69 -8.44 -16.00
C ILE A 40 36.96 -9.00 -17.40
N GLU A 41 36.47 -10.20 -17.72
CA GLU A 41 36.73 -10.90 -18.99
C GLU A 41 38.23 -10.89 -19.38
N ASN A 42 39.10 -11.25 -18.43
CA ASN A 42 40.57 -11.21 -18.56
C ASN A 42 41.24 -9.84 -18.75
N VAL A 43 40.49 -8.73 -18.72
CA VAL A 43 41.04 -7.38 -18.79
C VAL A 43 41.17 -6.79 -17.38
N PRO A 44 42.36 -6.27 -16.99
CA PRO A 44 42.54 -5.67 -15.66
C PRO A 44 41.96 -4.25 -15.59
N PHE A 45 41.10 -4.02 -14.60
CA PHE A 45 40.54 -2.72 -14.23
C PHE A 45 40.96 -2.35 -12.81
N GLN A 46 41.27 -1.08 -12.55
CA GLN A 46 41.59 -0.57 -11.23
C GLN A 46 40.33 -0.11 -10.51
N VAL A 47 40.09 -0.59 -9.30
CA VAL A 47 38.94 -0.19 -8.48
C VAL A 47 39.21 1.21 -7.90
N ILE A 48 38.33 2.16 -8.17
CA ILE A 48 38.45 3.56 -7.70
C ILE A 48 37.34 3.95 -6.70
N GLY A 49 36.36 3.09 -6.50
CA GLY A 49 35.25 3.34 -5.59
C GLY A 49 34.40 2.10 -5.34
N VAL A 50 33.68 2.15 -4.23
CA VAL A 50 32.66 1.18 -3.85
C VAL A 50 31.33 1.93 -3.72
N LEU A 51 30.27 1.40 -4.31
CA LEU A 51 28.93 1.94 -4.16
C LEU A 51 28.45 1.72 -2.73
N LYS A 52 27.76 2.72 -2.19
CA LYS A 52 27.08 2.58 -0.90
C LYS A 52 25.81 1.80 -1.16
N GLY A 53 25.73 0.58 -0.62
CA GLY A 53 24.59 -0.29 -0.89
C GLY A 53 23.25 0.37 -0.53
N SER A 54 22.26 0.23 -1.41
CA SER A 54 20.89 0.69 -1.17
C SER A 54 20.11 -0.46 -0.55
N SER A 55 19.73 -0.34 0.71
CA SER A 55 18.91 -1.34 1.41
C SER A 55 17.43 -1.27 1.06
N THR A 56 17.07 -0.51 0.03
CA THR A 56 15.68 -0.14 -0.31
C THR A 56 15.34 -0.56 -1.73
N GLY A 57 15.40 -1.86 -1.99
CA GLY A 57 14.97 -2.44 -3.26
C GLY A 57 14.96 -3.96 -3.22
N PHE A 58 13.92 -4.58 -3.78
CA PHE A 58 13.82 -6.03 -3.98
C PHE A 58 14.71 -6.53 -5.13
N TYR A 59 15.36 -5.62 -5.86
CA TYR A 59 16.26 -5.92 -6.97
C TYR A 59 17.71 -5.70 -6.55
N TYR A 60 18.59 -6.57 -7.05
CA TYR A 60 19.99 -6.71 -6.67
C TYR A 60 20.87 -5.52 -7.10
N GLU A 61 20.60 -4.32 -6.60
CA GLU A 61 21.34 -3.08 -6.92
C GLU A 61 22.82 -3.13 -6.48
N ASP A 62 23.18 -4.09 -5.63
CA ASP A 62 24.50 -4.15 -4.99
C ASP A 62 25.48 -5.16 -5.65
N ASP A 63 25.03 -5.97 -6.62
CA ASP A 63 25.86 -6.93 -7.36
C ASP A 63 26.20 -6.42 -8.78
N ILE A 64 26.74 -5.20 -8.84
CA ILE A 64 27.05 -4.52 -10.10
C ILE A 64 28.50 -4.02 -10.13
N ILE A 65 29.07 -3.99 -11.33
CA ILE A 65 30.37 -3.38 -11.62
C ILE A 65 30.18 -2.33 -12.70
N LEU A 66 30.50 -1.08 -12.38
CA LEU A 66 30.40 0.04 -13.30
C LEU A 66 31.77 0.39 -13.85
N ILE A 67 31.88 0.44 -15.17
CA ILE A 67 33.08 0.82 -15.91
C ILE A 67 32.73 1.87 -16.98
N PRO A 68 33.70 2.69 -17.43
CA PRO A 68 33.47 3.60 -18.54
C PRO A 68 32.99 2.87 -19.81
N ILE A 69 31.91 3.35 -20.43
CA ILE A 69 31.31 2.74 -21.63
C ILE A 69 32.32 2.60 -22.77
N THR A 70 33.17 3.61 -22.97
CA THR A 70 34.24 3.60 -23.97
C THR A 70 35.25 2.48 -23.76
N ALA A 71 35.61 2.20 -22.50
CA ALA A 71 36.52 1.11 -22.14
C ALA A 71 35.85 -0.26 -22.35
N ALA A 72 34.55 -0.38 -22.03
CA ALA A 72 33.77 -1.59 -22.28
C ALA A 72 33.65 -1.90 -23.77
N GLN A 73 33.25 -0.91 -24.58
CA GLN A 73 33.09 -1.04 -26.02
C GLN A 73 34.40 -1.41 -26.73
N LEU A 74 35.53 -0.84 -26.30
CA LEU A 74 36.82 -1.11 -26.92
C LEU A 74 37.41 -2.47 -26.54
N ARG A 75 37.24 -2.91 -25.28
CA ARG A 75 38.02 -4.03 -24.72
C ARG A 75 37.22 -5.27 -24.34
N LEU A 76 35.91 -5.15 -24.18
CA LEU A 76 35.05 -6.25 -23.74
C LEU A 76 34.10 -6.69 -24.86
N THR A 77 33.28 -5.77 -25.37
CA THR A 77 32.22 -6.13 -26.33
C THR A 77 32.66 -6.01 -27.79
N GLY A 78 33.56 -5.06 -28.11
CA GLY A 78 33.92 -4.75 -29.49
C GLY A 78 32.78 -4.10 -30.31
N SER A 79 31.63 -3.83 -29.69
CA SER A 79 30.45 -3.22 -30.33
C SER A 79 30.20 -1.82 -29.78
N LYS A 80 29.68 -0.93 -30.63
CA LYS A 80 29.22 0.41 -30.22
C LYS A 80 27.74 0.44 -29.85
N GLU A 81 27.04 -0.69 -29.96
CA GLU A 81 25.64 -0.79 -29.59
C GLU A 81 25.46 -0.62 -28.09
N VAL A 82 24.36 0.04 -27.71
CA VAL A 82 24.00 0.32 -26.33
C VAL A 82 22.72 -0.45 -26.03
N GLN A 83 22.73 -1.26 -24.97
CA GLN A 83 21.58 -2.06 -24.57
C GLN A 83 20.57 -1.27 -23.75
N GLU A 84 21.05 -0.34 -22.92
CA GLU A 84 20.22 0.41 -21.99
C GLU A 84 20.79 1.82 -21.81
N ILE A 85 19.89 2.82 -21.78
CA ILE A 85 20.23 4.21 -21.50
C ILE A 85 19.38 4.66 -20.32
N ASN A 86 20.04 4.93 -19.20
CA ASN A 86 19.39 5.51 -18.03
C ASN A 86 19.29 7.03 -18.21
N VAL A 87 18.08 7.57 -18.10
CA VAL A 87 17.80 9.00 -18.23
C VAL A 87 17.07 9.48 -16.99
N GLN A 88 17.47 10.63 -16.46
CA GLN A 88 16.81 11.26 -15.32
C GLN A 88 16.09 12.53 -15.79
N ALA A 89 14.77 12.60 -15.57
CA ALA A 89 14.02 13.80 -15.85
C ALA A 89 14.33 14.92 -14.83
N VAL A 90 14.07 16.16 -15.23
CA VAL A 90 14.28 17.35 -14.39
C VAL A 90 13.32 17.43 -13.21
N SER A 91 12.12 16.84 -13.33
CA SER A 91 11.11 16.73 -12.27
C SER A 91 10.15 15.57 -12.56
N ALA A 92 9.33 15.20 -11.58
CA ALA A 92 8.34 14.14 -11.73
C ALA A 92 7.24 14.52 -12.75
N GLU A 93 6.84 15.79 -12.78
CA GLU A 93 5.81 16.29 -13.69
C GLU A 93 6.27 16.29 -15.16
N ALA A 94 7.58 16.35 -15.40
CA ALA A 94 8.17 16.36 -16.73
C ALA A 94 8.38 14.95 -17.30
N MET A 95 8.10 13.87 -16.56
CA MET A 95 8.37 12.49 -16.98
C MET A 95 7.68 12.12 -18.29
N GLN A 96 6.38 12.41 -18.41
CA GLN A 96 5.61 12.10 -19.62
C GLN A 96 6.14 12.85 -20.85
N SER A 97 6.39 14.17 -20.70
CA SER A 97 6.96 14.98 -21.78
C SER A 97 8.37 14.52 -22.16
N ALA A 98 9.19 14.16 -21.18
CA ALA A 98 10.52 13.61 -21.43
C ALA A 98 10.46 12.29 -22.20
N GLN A 99 9.53 11.39 -21.86
CA GLN A 99 9.32 10.13 -22.57
C GLN A 99 8.91 10.38 -24.03
N GLU A 100 8.01 11.31 -24.30
CA GLU A 100 7.59 11.70 -25.65
C GLU A 100 8.74 12.31 -26.47
N GLU A 101 9.52 13.22 -25.86
CA GLU A 101 10.68 13.84 -26.49
C GLU A 101 11.77 12.81 -26.80
N ILE A 102 12.09 11.91 -25.86
CA ILE A 102 13.07 10.83 -26.04
C ILE A 102 12.60 9.89 -27.14
N THR A 103 11.31 9.51 -27.16
CA THR A 103 10.75 8.66 -28.22
C THR A 103 10.93 9.30 -29.59
N SER A 104 10.59 10.59 -29.72
CA SER A 104 10.74 11.33 -30.98
C SER A 104 12.21 11.43 -31.42
N LEU A 105 13.11 11.71 -30.47
CA LEU A 105 14.55 11.79 -30.69
C LEU A 105 15.11 10.44 -31.19
N LEU A 106 14.78 9.35 -30.51
CA LEU A 106 15.25 8.00 -30.85
C LEU A 106 14.70 7.52 -32.19
N ARG A 107 13.40 7.73 -32.47
CA ARG A 107 12.81 7.43 -33.80
C ARG A 107 13.55 8.17 -34.92
N LYS A 108 13.88 9.45 -34.70
CA LYS A 108 14.66 10.25 -35.66
C LYS A 108 16.10 9.76 -35.79
N ALA A 109 16.76 9.41 -34.69
CA ALA A 109 18.13 8.90 -34.69
C ALA A 109 18.24 7.54 -35.40
N HIS A 110 17.25 6.66 -35.19
CA HIS A 110 17.15 5.33 -35.80
C HIS A 110 16.55 5.37 -37.21
N LYS A 111 16.10 6.55 -37.67
CA LYS A 111 15.49 6.79 -38.99
C LYS A 111 14.25 5.92 -39.25
N LEU A 112 13.42 5.73 -38.21
CA LEU A 112 12.20 4.95 -38.30
C LEU A 112 11.11 5.72 -39.07
N ALA A 113 10.41 5.03 -39.97
CA ALA A 113 9.27 5.60 -40.68
C ALA A 113 8.07 5.84 -39.72
N PRO A 114 7.11 6.73 -40.03
CA PRO A 114 5.98 7.01 -39.14
C PRO A 114 5.11 5.79 -38.78
N ASP A 115 5.01 4.84 -39.71
CA ASP A 115 4.25 3.59 -39.61
C ASP A 115 5.07 2.40 -39.09
N GLN A 116 6.38 2.59 -38.89
CA GLN A 116 7.26 1.56 -38.36
C GLN A 116 7.17 1.50 -36.83
N GLU A 117 7.13 0.27 -36.29
CA GLU A 117 7.20 0.01 -34.85
C GLU A 117 8.55 0.46 -34.27
N ASN A 118 8.57 0.80 -32.97
CA ASN A 118 9.81 1.15 -32.28
C ASN A 118 10.69 -0.10 -32.12
N ASP A 119 11.99 0.05 -32.36
CA ASP A 119 13.02 -0.95 -32.06
C ASP A 119 13.62 -0.78 -30.65
N PHE A 120 13.04 0.11 -29.85
CA PHE A 120 13.40 0.38 -28.47
C PHE A 120 12.15 0.39 -27.58
N GLU A 121 12.36 0.10 -26.29
CA GLU A 121 11.35 0.22 -25.26
C GLU A 121 11.77 1.29 -24.26
N ILE A 122 10.82 2.11 -23.82
CA ILE A 122 11.04 3.08 -22.74
C ILE A 122 10.22 2.62 -21.55
N SER A 123 10.91 2.19 -20.50
CA SER A 123 10.30 1.87 -19.22
C SER A 123 10.36 3.08 -18.30
N ASN A 124 9.19 3.53 -17.84
CA ASN A 124 9.08 4.59 -16.84
C ASN A 124 8.83 3.94 -15.46
N GLN A 125 9.66 4.29 -14.47
CA GLN A 125 9.49 3.79 -13.12
C GLN A 125 8.20 4.32 -12.45
N GLU A 126 7.68 5.46 -12.91
CA GLU A 126 6.37 5.99 -12.52
C GLU A 126 5.21 5.05 -12.93
N ASP A 127 5.29 4.39 -14.09
CA ASP A 127 4.25 3.47 -14.54
C ASP A 127 4.17 2.23 -13.64
N ILE A 128 5.34 1.75 -13.19
CA ILE A 128 5.41 0.65 -12.21
C ILE A 128 4.77 1.08 -10.88
N LEU A 129 5.11 2.28 -10.39
CA LEU A 129 4.53 2.81 -9.16
C LEU A 129 3.01 3.00 -9.28
N LYS A 130 2.53 3.56 -10.39
CA LYS A 130 1.10 3.72 -10.70
C LYS A 130 0.39 2.37 -10.73
N ALA A 131 0.95 1.37 -11.39
CA ALA A 131 0.38 0.02 -11.42
C ALA A 131 0.28 -0.59 -10.01
N MET A 132 1.29 -0.40 -9.17
CA MET A 132 1.26 -0.85 -7.77
C MET A 132 0.23 -0.09 -6.93
N GLU A 133 0.11 1.22 -7.10
CA GLU A 133 -0.92 2.04 -6.45
C GLU A 133 -2.33 1.61 -6.88
N GLU A 134 -2.55 1.37 -8.17
CA GLU A 134 -3.83 0.92 -8.71
C GLU A 134 -4.21 -0.46 -8.19
N ALA A 135 -3.26 -1.41 -8.18
CA ALA A 135 -3.47 -2.73 -7.60
C ALA A 135 -3.83 -2.63 -6.10
N THR A 136 -3.08 -1.82 -5.35
CA THR A 136 -3.33 -1.57 -3.91
C THR A 136 -4.70 -0.96 -3.68
N ARG A 137 -5.08 0.03 -4.50
CA ARG A 137 -6.40 0.68 -4.44
C ARG A 137 -7.52 -0.32 -4.73
N THR A 138 -7.34 -1.17 -5.73
CA THR A 138 -8.31 -2.23 -6.09
C THR A 138 -8.48 -3.22 -4.95
N MET A 139 -7.38 -3.70 -4.38
CA MET A 139 -7.39 -4.58 -3.20
C MET A 139 -8.10 -3.92 -2.01
N THR A 140 -7.83 -2.63 -1.78
CA THR A 140 -8.46 -1.84 -0.72
C THR A 140 -9.96 -1.70 -0.93
N MET A 141 -10.42 -1.43 -2.15
CA MET A 141 -11.84 -1.36 -2.47
C MET A 141 -12.53 -2.71 -2.29
N LEU A 142 -11.88 -3.81 -2.70
CA LEU A 142 -12.40 -5.16 -2.53
C LEU A 142 -12.56 -5.51 -1.05
N LEU A 143 -11.51 -5.31 -0.24
CA LEU A 143 -11.55 -5.56 1.19
C LEU A 143 -12.56 -4.64 1.91
N GLY A 144 -12.63 -3.37 1.50
CA GLY A 144 -13.62 -2.41 1.99
C GLY A 144 -15.06 -2.85 1.67
N GLY A 145 -15.29 -3.39 0.48
CA GLY A 145 -16.59 -3.96 0.08
C GLY A 145 -16.98 -5.17 0.93
N ILE A 146 -16.06 -6.11 1.14
CA ILE A 146 -16.29 -7.27 2.03
C ILE A 146 -16.60 -6.81 3.46
N ALA A 147 -15.85 -5.83 3.97
CA ALA A 147 -16.07 -5.25 5.28
C ALA A 147 -17.45 -4.58 5.37
N ALA A 148 -17.86 -3.81 4.35
CA ALA A 148 -19.17 -3.18 4.30
C ALA A 148 -20.32 -4.20 4.31
N ILE A 149 -20.20 -5.29 3.54
CA ILE A 149 -21.18 -6.39 3.54
C ILE A 149 -21.25 -7.06 4.92
N SER A 150 -20.10 -7.31 5.54
CA SER A 150 -20.02 -7.92 6.88
C SER A 150 -20.65 -7.02 7.95
N LEU A 151 -20.44 -5.70 7.85
CA LEU A 151 -21.10 -4.70 8.69
C LEU A 151 -22.62 -4.68 8.50
N LEU A 152 -23.10 -4.81 7.26
CA LEU A 152 -24.53 -4.87 6.96
C LEU A 152 -25.16 -6.12 7.60
N VAL A 153 -24.55 -7.29 7.41
CA VAL A 153 -25.00 -8.55 8.03
C VAL A 153 -24.97 -8.46 9.56
N GLY A 154 -23.91 -7.86 10.13
CA GLY A 154 -23.82 -7.59 11.56
C GLY A 154 -24.93 -6.65 12.05
N GLY A 155 -25.24 -5.61 11.28
CA GLY A 155 -26.34 -4.68 11.55
C GLY A 155 -27.71 -5.35 11.56
N ILE A 156 -27.97 -6.28 10.64
CA ILE A 156 -29.20 -7.12 10.66
C ILE A 156 -29.26 -7.95 11.94
N GLY A 157 -28.12 -8.48 12.40
CA GLY A 157 -28.02 -9.18 13.69
C GLY A 157 -28.44 -8.31 14.87
N ILE A 158 -27.95 -7.06 14.92
CA ILE A 158 -28.35 -6.08 15.95
C ILE A 158 -29.85 -5.82 15.88
N MET A 159 -30.40 -5.58 14.69
CA MET A 159 -31.83 -5.37 14.51
C MET A 159 -32.66 -6.54 15.05
N ASN A 160 -32.25 -7.78 14.77
CA ASN A 160 -32.97 -8.98 15.21
C ASN A 160 -32.92 -9.16 16.73
N ILE A 161 -31.74 -9.02 17.33
CA ILE A 161 -31.59 -9.10 18.80
C ILE A 161 -32.44 -8.01 19.46
N MET A 162 -32.42 -6.79 18.92
CA MET A 162 -33.23 -5.70 19.43
C MET A 162 -34.73 -5.97 19.29
N LEU A 163 -35.20 -6.53 18.16
CA LEU A 163 -36.60 -6.91 17.99
C LEU A 163 -37.05 -7.95 19.02
N VAL A 164 -36.23 -8.97 19.28
CA VAL A 164 -36.50 -9.98 20.31
C VAL A 164 -36.54 -9.34 21.70
N SER A 165 -35.58 -8.46 22.02
CA SER A 165 -35.55 -7.76 23.31
C SER A 165 -36.79 -6.89 23.56
N VAL A 166 -37.32 -6.27 22.50
CA VAL A 166 -38.55 -5.47 22.57
C VAL A 166 -39.75 -6.37 22.86
N THR A 167 -39.83 -7.53 22.20
CA THR A 167 -40.92 -8.48 22.46
C THR A 167 -40.87 -9.04 23.88
N GLU A 168 -39.69 -9.38 24.40
CA GLU A 168 -39.53 -9.87 25.79
C GLU A 168 -39.86 -8.80 26.83
N ARG A 169 -39.52 -7.53 26.54
CA ARG A 169 -39.77 -6.38 27.44
C ARG A 169 -41.10 -5.66 27.17
N THR A 170 -42.00 -6.21 26.37
CA THR A 170 -43.27 -5.56 25.98
C THR A 170 -44.07 -5.07 27.18
N ARG A 171 -44.22 -5.92 28.21
CA ARG A 171 -44.96 -5.59 29.44
C ARG A 171 -44.32 -4.46 30.23
N GLU A 172 -42.99 -4.44 30.33
CA GLU A 172 -42.25 -3.38 31.01
C GLU A 172 -42.41 -2.03 30.30
N ILE A 173 -42.32 -2.02 28.97
CA ILE A 173 -42.52 -0.82 28.15
C ILE A 173 -43.96 -0.30 28.32
N GLY A 174 -44.94 -1.19 28.33
CA GLY A 174 -46.35 -0.89 28.57
C GLY A 174 -46.59 -0.19 29.90
N ILE A 175 -45.98 -0.69 30.99
CA ILE A 175 -46.06 -0.07 32.33
C ILE A 175 -45.46 1.34 32.30
N ARG A 176 -44.28 1.53 31.68
CA ARG A 176 -43.65 2.87 31.59
C ARG A 176 -44.52 3.86 30.82
N LYS A 177 -45.13 3.45 29.70
CA LYS A 177 -46.05 4.31 28.95
C LYS A 177 -47.35 4.60 29.74
N ALA A 178 -47.89 3.64 30.47
CA ALA A 178 -49.08 3.83 31.31
C ALA A 178 -48.87 4.85 32.44
N VAL A 179 -47.64 4.95 32.96
CA VAL A 179 -47.24 5.95 33.97
C VAL A 179 -46.85 7.30 33.35
N GLY A 180 -46.92 7.44 32.02
CA GLY A 180 -46.76 8.72 31.31
C GLY A 180 -45.45 8.93 30.56
N ALA A 181 -44.64 7.89 30.35
CA ALA A 181 -43.44 8.01 29.50
C ALA A 181 -43.83 8.36 28.05
N LYS A 182 -43.17 9.37 27.46
CA LYS A 182 -43.39 9.74 26.06
C LYS A 182 -42.76 8.70 25.13
N GLU A 183 -43.32 8.56 23.93
CA GLU A 183 -42.78 7.66 22.90
C GLU A 183 -41.32 7.99 22.55
N SER A 184 -40.96 9.28 22.58
CA SER A 184 -39.59 9.73 22.39
C SER A 184 -38.62 9.24 23.47
N ASN A 185 -39.05 9.08 24.73
CA ASN A 185 -38.20 8.56 25.79
C ASN A 185 -37.86 7.08 25.55
N ILE A 186 -38.86 6.29 25.14
CA ILE A 186 -38.67 4.87 24.81
C ILE A 186 -37.80 4.73 23.56
N LEU A 187 -38.04 5.54 22.52
CA LEU A 187 -37.24 5.54 21.30
C LEU A 187 -35.76 5.82 21.58
N VAL A 188 -35.47 6.89 22.34
CA VAL A 188 -34.10 7.28 22.67
C VAL A 188 -33.42 6.22 23.52
N GLN A 189 -34.12 5.60 24.48
CA GLN A 189 -33.56 4.51 25.28
C GLN A 189 -33.09 3.34 24.41
N PHE A 190 -33.98 2.81 23.56
CA PHE A 190 -33.62 1.66 22.71
C PHE A 190 -32.56 2.02 21.67
N LEU A 191 -32.55 3.26 21.18
CA LEU A 191 -31.50 3.73 20.28
C LEU A 191 -30.14 3.81 20.98
N ILE A 192 -30.09 4.28 22.23
CA ILE A 192 -28.89 4.29 23.05
C ILE A 192 -28.41 2.85 23.31
N GLU A 193 -29.31 1.92 23.64
CA GLU A 193 -28.97 0.50 23.83
C GLU A 193 -28.33 -0.09 22.55
N ALA A 194 -28.91 0.19 21.37
CA ALA A 194 -28.36 -0.25 20.09
C ALA A 194 -26.97 0.36 19.81
N VAL A 195 -26.80 1.67 20.02
CA VAL A 195 -25.51 2.35 19.82
C VAL A 195 -24.44 1.84 20.77
N ILE A 196 -24.77 1.62 22.05
CA ILE A 196 -23.83 1.06 23.03
C ILE A 196 -23.39 -0.34 22.62
N LEU A 197 -24.33 -1.20 22.22
CA LEU A 197 -24.02 -2.55 21.72
C LEU A 197 -23.10 -2.50 20.50
N SER A 198 -23.39 -1.61 19.54
CA SER A 198 -22.53 -1.41 18.36
C SER A 198 -21.14 -0.92 18.75
N VAL A 199 -21.03 0.13 19.55
CA VAL A 199 -19.74 0.72 19.94
C VAL A 199 -18.89 -0.29 20.73
N ILE A 200 -19.49 -1.08 21.63
CA ILE A 200 -18.77 -2.16 22.33
C ILE A 200 -18.28 -3.21 21.33
N GLY A 201 -19.15 -3.67 20.43
CA GLY A 201 -18.78 -4.61 19.37
C GLY A 201 -17.68 -4.07 18.45
N GLY A 202 -17.75 -2.78 18.09
CA GLY A 202 -16.75 -2.08 17.32
C GLY A 202 -15.42 -1.97 18.05
N GLY A 203 -15.43 -1.67 19.35
CA GLY A 203 -14.25 -1.66 20.20
C GLY A 203 -13.58 -3.04 20.28
N VAL A 204 -14.37 -4.10 20.47
CA VAL A 204 -13.88 -5.49 20.44
C VAL A 204 -13.31 -5.82 19.06
N GLY A 205 -13.98 -5.43 17.98
CA GLY A 205 -13.50 -5.60 16.61
C GLY A 205 -12.17 -4.88 16.35
N ILE A 206 -12.00 -3.65 16.85
CA ILE A 206 -10.75 -2.89 16.77
C ILE A 206 -9.62 -3.61 17.53
N LEU A 207 -9.91 -4.14 18.73
CA LEU A 207 -8.93 -4.91 19.51
C LEU A 207 -8.47 -6.16 18.75
N PHE A 208 -9.41 -6.92 18.17
CA PHE A 208 -9.07 -8.10 17.36
C PHE A 208 -8.33 -7.71 16.08
N GLY A 209 -8.74 -6.64 15.41
CA GLY A 209 -8.08 -6.12 14.22
C GLY A 209 -6.63 -5.68 14.49
N TRP A 210 -6.41 -4.97 15.60
CA TRP A 210 -5.07 -4.53 16.01
C TRP A 210 -4.18 -5.68 16.49
N GLY A 211 -4.74 -6.64 17.24
CA GLY A 211 -4.03 -7.84 17.64
C GLY A 211 -3.64 -8.71 16.43
N GLY A 212 -4.59 -8.91 15.50
CA GLY A 212 -4.38 -9.63 14.27
C GLY A 212 -3.36 -8.96 13.35
N SER A 213 -3.40 -7.64 13.20
CA SER A 213 -2.44 -6.89 12.40
C SER A 213 -1.01 -6.99 12.97
N THR A 214 -0.87 -6.86 14.28
CA THR A 214 0.42 -7.00 14.97
C THR A 214 1.00 -8.42 14.80
N LEU A 215 0.14 -9.45 14.88
CA LEU A 215 0.54 -10.83 14.67
C LEU A 215 0.97 -11.07 13.21
N ALA A 216 0.17 -10.59 12.26
CA ALA A 216 0.46 -10.67 10.82
C ALA A 216 1.79 -9.99 10.49
N SER A 217 2.09 -8.82 11.05
CA SER A 217 3.37 -8.14 10.83
C SER A 217 4.58 -8.92 11.31
N ARG A 218 4.44 -9.71 12.39
CA ARG A 218 5.54 -10.54 12.90
C ARG A 218 5.79 -11.78 12.06
N PHE A 219 4.73 -12.42 11.55
CA PHE A 219 4.84 -13.69 10.83
C PHE A 219 4.98 -13.54 9.31
N LEU A 220 4.36 -12.53 8.72
CA LEU A 220 4.30 -12.33 7.26
C LEU A 220 5.27 -11.26 6.75
N GLY A 221 5.94 -10.52 7.64
CA GLY A 221 6.88 -9.45 7.27
C GLY A 221 6.24 -8.20 6.65
N PHE A 222 4.90 -8.12 6.61
CA PHE A 222 4.18 -6.95 6.11
C PHE A 222 3.91 -5.94 7.24
N PRO A 223 4.41 -4.69 7.15
CA PRO A 223 4.15 -3.67 8.15
C PRO A 223 2.68 -3.24 8.10
N ALA A 224 1.86 -3.74 9.02
CA ALA A 224 0.45 -3.40 9.13
C ALA A 224 0.31 -2.22 10.08
N VAL A 225 0.19 -1.01 9.52
CA VAL A 225 0.08 0.22 10.31
C VAL A 225 -1.40 0.52 10.59
N VAL A 226 -1.78 0.49 11.87
CA VAL A 226 -3.10 0.95 12.31
C VAL A 226 -3.01 2.44 12.62
N THR A 227 -3.72 3.26 11.85
CA THR A 227 -3.75 4.72 12.03
C THR A 227 -4.91 5.16 12.91
N LEU A 228 -4.76 6.29 13.59
CA LEU A 228 -5.82 6.87 14.41
C LEU A 228 -7.07 7.20 13.58
N SER A 229 -6.90 7.65 12.34
CA SER A 229 -8.00 7.94 11.42
C SER A 229 -8.82 6.69 11.09
N SER A 230 -8.19 5.54 10.86
CA SER A 230 -8.90 4.26 10.63
C SER A 230 -9.69 3.82 11.87
N VAL A 231 -9.16 4.03 13.08
CA VAL A 231 -9.87 3.72 14.33
C VAL A 231 -11.10 4.61 14.50
N VAL A 232 -10.95 5.94 14.34
CA VAL A 232 -12.06 6.89 14.42
C VAL A 232 -13.13 6.58 13.38
N LEU A 233 -12.73 6.25 12.16
CA LEU A 233 -13.63 5.84 11.09
C LEU A 233 -14.41 4.58 11.49
N ALA A 234 -13.73 3.55 12.01
CA ALA A 234 -14.38 2.31 12.44
C ALA A 234 -15.39 2.52 13.57
N VAL A 235 -15.04 3.31 14.60
CA VAL A 235 -15.96 3.64 15.71
C VAL A 235 -17.18 4.41 15.21
N THR A 236 -16.96 5.44 14.38
CA THR A 236 -18.04 6.27 13.83
C THR A 236 -18.97 5.42 12.97
N PHE A 237 -18.41 4.55 12.13
CA PHE A 237 -19.19 3.69 11.25
C PHE A 237 -19.97 2.62 12.03
N SER A 238 -19.38 2.06 13.07
CA SER A 238 -20.07 1.12 13.98
C SER A 238 -21.26 1.79 14.69
N ALA A 239 -21.08 3.01 15.20
CA ALA A 239 -22.18 3.78 15.79
C ALA A 239 -23.30 4.08 14.78
N LEU A 240 -22.94 4.46 13.54
CA LEU A 240 -23.92 4.70 12.47
C LEU A 240 -24.73 3.44 12.14
N ILE A 241 -24.10 2.27 12.07
CA ILE A 241 -24.80 1.00 11.86
C ILE A 241 -25.77 0.71 13.01
N GLY A 242 -25.35 0.94 14.26
CA GLY A 242 -26.22 0.82 15.43
C GLY A 242 -27.45 1.72 15.38
N ILE A 243 -27.27 2.96 14.92
CA ILE A 243 -28.38 3.89 14.72
C ILE A 243 -29.32 3.37 13.62
N VAL A 244 -28.79 3.09 12.43
CA VAL A 244 -29.59 2.71 11.25
C VAL A 244 -30.43 1.46 11.54
N PHE A 245 -29.80 0.42 12.08
CA PHE A 245 -30.48 -0.85 12.36
C PHE A 245 -31.25 -0.85 13.70
N GLY A 246 -30.93 0.05 14.62
CA GLY A 246 -31.65 0.24 15.89
C GLY A 246 -32.92 1.08 15.78
N VAL A 247 -33.03 1.97 14.79
CA VAL A 247 -34.20 2.86 14.63
C VAL A 247 -35.49 2.07 14.42
N PHE A 248 -35.49 1.02 13.61
CA PHE A 248 -36.69 0.22 13.36
C PHE A 248 -37.25 -0.44 14.63
N PRO A 249 -36.49 -1.27 15.39
CA PRO A 249 -36.98 -1.86 16.62
C PRO A 249 -37.32 -0.81 17.69
N ALA A 250 -36.53 0.27 17.80
CA ALA A 250 -36.81 1.34 18.76
C ALA A 250 -38.15 2.04 18.46
N ARG A 251 -38.46 2.28 17.18
CA ARG A 251 -39.77 2.80 16.75
C ARG A 251 -40.90 1.84 17.05
N LYS A 252 -40.68 0.54 16.81
CA LYS A 252 -41.67 -0.50 17.13
C LYS A 252 -41.97 -0.53 18.64
N ALA A 253 -40.95 -0.42 19.48
CA ALA A 253 -41.08 -0.35 20.93
C ALA A 253 -41.84 0.90 21.40
N SER A 254 -41.49 2.07 20.84
CA SER A 254 -42.11 3.33 21.25
C SER A 254 -43.59 3.42 20.87
N ALA A 255 -44.01 2.75 19.79
CA ALA A 255 -45.37 2.75 19.27
C ALA A 255 -46.31 1.72 19.95
N LEU A 256 -45.83 0.93 20.92
CA LEU A 256 -46.65 -0.06 21.62
C LEU A 256 -47.82 0.59 22.39
N ASN A 257 -49.02 0.03 22.29
CA ASN A 257 -50.18 0.50 23.03
C ASN A 257 -50.13 0.01 24.49
N PRO A 258 -50.22 0.90 25.51
CA PRO A 258 -50.11 0.51 26.91
C PRO A 258 -51.12 -0.56 27.34
N ILE A 259 -52.35 -0.51 26.81
CA ILE A 259 -53.44 -1.43 27.17
C ILE A 259 -53.16 -2.83 26.59
N GLU A 260 -52.72 -2.91 25.34
CA GLU A 260 -52.38 -4.18 24.69
C GLU A 260 -51.12 -4.80 25.31
N SER A 261 -50.14 -3.97 25.67
CA SER A 261 -48.87 -4.41 26.25
C SER A 261 -49.04 -5.05 27.63
N LEU A 262 -50.09 -4.68 28.38
CA LEU A 262 -50.43 -5.26 29.70
C LEU A 262 -51.26 -6.54 29.61
N ARG A 263 -51.84 -6.84 28.44
CA ARG A 263 -52.59 -8.08 28.16
C ARG A 263 -51.71 -9.21 27.63
N TYR A 264 -50.45 -8.91 27.30
CA TYR A 264 -49.46 -9.92 26.94
C TYR A 264 -49.06 -10.72 28.19
N GLU A 265 -49.23 -12.05 28.13
CA GLU A 265 -48.57 -13.02 29.03
C GLU A 265 -47.12 -13.25 28.59
#